data_AF-A0A3G2IBJ2-F1
#
_entry.id   AF-A0A3G2IBJ2-F1
#
_cell.length_a   1.000
_cell.length_b   1.000
_cell.length_c   1.000
_cell.angle_alpha   90.00
_cell.angle_beta   90.00
_cell.angle_gamma   90.00
#
_symmetry.space_group_name_H-M   'P 1'
#
loop_
_entity.id
_entity.type
_entity.pdbx_description
1 polymer ?
#
loop_
_entity_poly.entity_id
_entity_poly.type
_entity_poly.pdbx_seq_one_letter_code
_entity_poly.pdbx_strand_id
1 'polypeptide(L)' 'MKLLYAELINNLLQDYYFNIENNPKGQESHFVVLTNGIQHLHGLAFCLRDTDSVDGLRPFVTSIMNHEVPRPSLLGGSI' A
#
# COMPACT_ATOMS: atom_id res chain seq x y z
N MET A 1 -7.08 -11.10 3.92
CA MET A 1 -5.69 -10.76 3.53
C MET A 1 -4.70 -11.28 4.57
N LYS A 2 -3.60 -11.89 4.12
CA LYS A 2 -2.53 -12.41 5.00
C LYS A 2 -1.74 -11.28 5.68
N LEU A 3 -1.19 -11.57 6.86
CA LEU A 3 -0.39 -10.64 7.67
C LEU A 3 0.78 -10.03 6.88
N LEU A 4 1.48 -10.83 6.07
CA LEU A 4 2.56 -10.37 5.19
C LEU A 4 2.14 -9.19 4.30
N TYR A 5 0.96 -9.24 3.67
CA TYR A 5 0.50 -8.14 2.81
C TYR A 5 0.16 -6.89 3.63
N ALA A 6 -0.34 -7.05 4.87
CA ALA A 6 -0.58 -5.93 5.77
C ALA A 6 0.73 -5.21 6.13
N GLU A 7 1.78 -5.98 6.47
CA GLU A 7 3.11 -5.44 6.78
C GLU A 7 3.72 -4.74 5.57
N LEU A 8 3.65 -5.35 4.38
CA LEU A 8 4.17 -4.74 3.16
C LEU A 8 3.47 -3.42 2.82
N ILE A 9 2.15 -3.34 3.02
CA ILE A 9 1.41 -2.08 2.88
C ILE A 9 1.88 -1.04 3.89
N ASN A 10 2.04 -1.42 5.17
CA ASN A 10 2.49 -0.50 6.20
C ASN A 10 3.90 0.02 5.93
N ASN A 11 4.81 -0.83 5.44
CA ASN A 11 6.16 -0.43 5.04
C ASN A 11 6.13 0.56 3.87
N LEU A 12 5.32 0.30 2.83
CA LEU A 12 5.16 1.24 1.71
C LEU A 12 4.65 2.61 2.16
N LEU A 13 3.70 2.64 3.11
CA LEU A 13 3.19 3.88 3.69
C LEU A 13 4.25 4.60 4.52
N GLN A 14 5.02 3.86 5.32
CA GLN A 14 6.12 4.42 6.11
C GLN A 14 7.18 5.06 5.20
N ASP A 15 7.59 4.37 4.13
CA ASP A 15 8.53 4.90 3.15
C ASP A 15 8.00 6.16 2.47
N TYR A 16 6.71 6.18 2.11
CA TYR A 16 6.06 7.36 1.54
C TYR A 16 6.13 8.57 2.49
N TYR A 17 5.74 8.39 3.76
CA TYR A 17 5.76 9.49 4.73
C TYR A 17 7.18 9.95 5.06
N PHE A 18 8.12 9.02 5.22
CA PHE A 18 9.52 9.34 5.43
C PHE A 18 10.08 10.17 4.26
N ASN A 19 9.78 9.78 3.02
CA ASN A 19 10.24 10.52 1.84
C ASN A 19 9.62 11.92 1.76
N ILE A 20 8.35 12.08 2.11
CA ILE A 20 7.71 13.40 2.16
C ILE A 20 8.33 14.30 3.21
N GLU A 21 8.62 13.77 4.41
CA GLU A 21 9.24 14.53 5.49
C GLU A 21 10.61 15.09 5.06
N ASN A 22 11.38 14.30 4.31
CA ASN A 22 12.71 14.69 3.84
C ASN A 22 12.71 15.48 2.52
N ASN A 23 11.72 15.30 1.66
CA ASN A 23 11.59 15.99 0.37
C ASN A 23 10.12 16.30 0.00
N PRO A 24 9.50 17.31 0.62
CA PRO A 24 8.09 17.63 0.38
C PRO A 24 7.76 17.98 -1.08
N LYS A 25 8.73 18.53 -1.82
CA LYS A 25 8.54 18.93 -3.24
C LYS A 25 8.40 17.71 -4.17
N GLY A 26 8.82 16.53 -3.73
CA GLY A 26 8.68 15.27 -4.47
C GLY A 26 7.36 14.55 -4.23
N GLN A 27 6.37 15.16 -3.56
CA GLN A 27 5.14 14.48 -3.15
C GLN A 27 4.48 13.64 -4.26
N GLU A 28 4.34 14.20 -5.47
CA GLU A 28 3.73 13.48 -6.59
C GLU A 28 4.53 12.24 -7.00
N SER A 29 5.86 12.34 -7.09
CA SER A 29 6.70 11.19 -7.44
C SER A 29 6.72 10.15 -6.32
N HIS A 30 6.74 10.57 -5.05
CA HIS A 30 6.62 9.68 -3.90
C HIS A 30 5.26 8.97 -3.88
N PHE A 31 4.17 9.67 -4.23
CA PHE A 31 2.84 9.09 -4.35
C PHE A 31 2.79 8.06 -5.48
N VAL A 32 3.37 8.35 -6.66
CA VAL A 32 3.47 7.39 -7.76
C VAL A 32 4.18 6.11 -7.33
N VAL A 33 5.29 6.21 -6.58
CA VAL A 33 5.99 5.03 -6.04
C VAL A 33 5.09 4.21 -5.11
N LEU A 34 4.37 4.86 -4.19
CA LEU A 34 3.39 4.20 -3.31
C LEU A 34 2.30 3.48 -4.12
N THR A 35 1.71 4.16 -5.11
CA THR A 35 0.63 3.58 -5.94
C THR A 35 1.12 2.35 -6.71
N ASN A 36 2.31 2.40 -7.30
CA ASN A 36 2.90 1.27 -8.01
C ASN A 36 3.17 0.09 -7.07
N GLY A 37 3.68 0.34 -5.87
CA GLY A 37 3.89 -0.69 -4.86
C GLY A 37 2.60 -1.43 -4.50
N ILE A 38 1.53 -0.69 -4.21
CA ILE A 38 0.22 -1.25 -3.87
C ILE A 38 -0.38 -2.05 -5.04
N GLN A 39 -0.30 -1.53 -6.27
CA GLN A 39 -0.76 -2.24 -7.47
C GLN A 39 0.00 -3.55 -7.70
N HIS A 40 1.32 -3.56 -7.48
CA HIS A 40 2.12 -4.78 -7.59
C HIS A 40 1.75 -5.82 -6.53
N LEU A 41 1.49 -5.42 -5.29
CA LEU A 41 1.04 -6.36 -4.25
C LEU A 41 -0.31 -6.99 -4.60
N HIS A 42 -1.26 -6.18 -5.07
CA HIS A 42 -2.56 -6.68 -5.52
C HIS A 42 -2.43 -7.59 -6.74
N GLY A 43 -1.61 -7.22 -7.72
CA GLY A 43 -1.31 -8.04 -8.90
C GLY A 43 -0.65 -9.38 -8.54
N LEU A 44 0.29 -9.38 -7.59
CA LEU A 44 0.93 -10.60 -7.09
C LEU A 44 -0.10 -11.54 -6.43
N ALA A 45 -0.94 -11.01 -5.55
CA ALA A 45 -2.00 -11.79 -4.90
C ALA A 45 -2.96 -12.41 -5.94
N PHE A 46 -3.31 -11.65 -6.98
CA PHE A 46 -4.13 -12.13 -8.09
C PHE A 46 -3.46 -13.28 -8.86
N CYS A 47 -2.20 -13.12 -9.26
CA CYS A 47 -1.44 -14.15 -9.97
C CYS A 47 -1.30 -15.45 -9.15
N LEU A 48 -1.17 -15.34 -7.83
CA LEU A 48 -1.10 -16.48 -6.91
C LEU A 48 -2.46 -17.11 -6.59
N ARG A 49 -3.56 -16.56 -7.13
CA ARG A 49 -4.95 -16.97 -6.82
C ARG A 49 -5.28 -16.91 -5.33
N ASP A 50 -4.64 -16.00 -4.61
CA ASP A 50 -4.90 -15.72 -3.18
C ASP A 50 -6.09 -14.77 -3.06
N THR A 51 -7.31 -15.31 -3.21
CA THR A 51 -8.55 -14.53 -3.25
C THR A 51 -8.75 -13.70 -1.99
N ASP A 52 -8.42 -14.24 -0.82
CA ASP A 52 -8.53 -13.54 0.46
C ASP A 52 -7.63 -12.30 0.53
N SER A 53 -6.45 -12.36 -0.10
CA SER A 53 -5.53 -11.22 -0.16
C SER A 53 -5.89 -10.24 -1.27
N VAL A 54 -6.40 -10.71 -2.41
CA VAL A 54 -6.98 -9.83 -3.45
C VAL A 54 -8.11 -8.99 -2.86
N ASP A 55 -9.07 -9.62 -2.19
CA ASP A 55 -10.22 -8.93 -1.60
C ASP A 55 -9.79 -7.97 -0.48
N GLY A 56 -8.85 -8.36 0.38
CA GLY A 56 -8.38 -7.49 1.45
C GLY A 56 -7.43 -6.37 0.99
N LEU A 57 -6.78 -6.49 -0.18
CA LEU A 57 -5.98 -5.42 -0.78
C LEU A 57 -6.84 -4.41 -1.56
N ARG A 58 -8.06 -4.79 -1.97
CA ARG A 58 -8.97 -3.94 -2.75
C ARG A 58 -9.18 -2.54 -2.17
N PRO A 59 -9.40 -2.33 -0.85
CA PRO A 59 -9.58 -0.98 -0.31
C PRO A 59 -8.37 -0.06 -0.52
N PHE A 60 -7.15 -0.60 -0.49
CA PHE A 60 -5.92 0.16 -0.73
C PHE A 60 -5.79 0.56 -2.20
N VAL A 61 -6.11 -0.36 -3.12
CA VAL A 61 -6.19 -0.07 -4.56
C VAL A 61 -7.24 0.99 -4.86
N THR A 62 -8.42 0.90 -4.26
CA THR A 62 -9.48 1.90 -4.43
C THR A 62 -9.04 3.29 -3.97
N SER A 63 -8.35 3.37 -2.82
CA SER A 63 -7.85 4.65 -2.28
C SER A 63 -6.88 5.32 -3.26
N ILE A 64 -5.89 4.58 -3.76
CA ILE A 64 -4.92 5.15 -4.71
C ILE A 64 -5.55 5.53 -6.07
N MET A 65 -6.58 4.80 -6.51
CA MET A 65 -7.34 5.14 -7.72
C MET A 65 -8.11 6.46 -7.55
N ASN A 66 -8.54 6.77 -6.34
CA ASN A 66 -9.16 8.04 -5.98
C ASN A 66 -8.13 9.14 -5.66
N HIS A 67 -6.84 8.91 -5.91
CA HIS A 67 -5.75 9.82 -5.57
C HIS A 67 -5.64 10.11 -4.06
N GLU A 68 -6.05 9.16 -3.22
CA GLU A 68 -5.99 9.24 -1.77
C GLU A 68 -4.88 8.33 -1.22
N VAL A 69 -4.17 8.81 -0.20
CA VAL A 69 -3.22 7.98 0.56
C VAL A 69 -4.01 7.04 1.45
N PRO A 70 -3.88 5.70 1.30
CA PRO A 70 -4.59 4.75 2.15
C PRO A 70 -4.16 4.86 3.62
N ARG A 71 -5.05 4.45 4.53
CA ARG A 71 -4.68 4.29 5.94
C ARG A 71 -3.87 3.01 6.15
N PRO A 72 -3.00 2.95 7.18
CA PRO A 72 -2.29 1.73 7.54
C PRO A 72 -3.23 0.56 7.83
N SER A 73 -2.77 -0.65 7.52
CA SER A 73 -3.47 -1.89 7.86
C SER A 73 -3.35 -2.19 9.35
N LEU A 74 -4.49 -2.35 10.02
CA LEU A 74 -4.56 -2.74 11.43
C LEU A 74 -4.24 -4.22 11.67
N LEU A 75 -4.17 -5.03 10.60
CA LEU A 75 -3.85 -6.45 10.68
C LEU A 75 -2.33 -6.74 10.77
N GLY A 76 -1.49 -5.72 10.59
CA GLY A 76 -0.02 -5.82 10.58
C GLY A 76 0.64 -4.92 11.62
N GLY A 77 -0.06 -4.63 12.72
CA GLY A 77 0.48 -3.86 13.84
C GLY A 77 0.30 -4.62 15.15
N SER A 78 1.38 -5.21 15.66
CA SER A 78 1.52 -5.32 17.11
C SER A 78 1.82 -3.93 17.66
N ILE A 79 1.16 -3.64 18.78
CA ILE A 79 1.21 -2.47 19.65
C ILE A 79 2.63 -1.92 19.82
#